data_AF-A0A4Q3DPY2-F1
#
_entry.id   AF-A0A4Q3DPY2-F1
#
_cell.length_a   1.000
_cell.length_b   1.000
_cell.length_c   1.000
_cell.angle_alpha   90.00
_cell.angle_beta   90.00
_cell.angle_gamma   90.00
#
_symmetry.space_group_name_H-M   'P 1'
#
loop_
_entity.id
_entity.type
_entity.pdbx_description
1 polymer ?
#
loop_
_entity_poly.entity_id
_entity_poly.type
_entity_poly.pdbx_seq_one_letter_code
_entity_poly.pdbx_strand_id
1 'polypeptide(L)'
;MRQAASWIAALLLGVLPIGIAGIASTEVHAAETAIVLSADEQEMLAANPALAELAVDAPELLREVLDRIAEALAHPSKTRGGMGQLDADTIRLFGQNPILLNVWRSSPEASADLLQLIRIAAGGSKPKQ
;
A
#
# COMPACT_ATOMS: atom_id res chain seq x y z
N MET A 1 -43.03 46.57 8.68
CA MET A 1 -43.34 45.25 8.07
C MET A 1 -42.07 44.41 8.17
N ARG A 2 -41.97 43.21 8.73
CA ARG A 2 -42.83 42.31 9.51
C ARG A 2 -41.83 41.43 10.32
N GLN A 3 -41.99 41.42 11.64
CA GLN A 3 -41.92 40.29 12.59
C GLN A 3 -41.03 39.09 12.21
N ALA A 4 -39.97 38.76 12.96
CA ALA A 4 -39.98 38.10 14.28
C ALA A 4 -40.58 36.69 14.26
N ALA A 5 -39.73 35.67 14.42
CA ALA A 5 -40.09 34.36 14.96
C ALA A 5 -38.86 33.71 15.61
N SER A 6 -38.63 34.11 16.85
CA SER A 6 -37.87 33.35 17.85
C SER A 6 -38.91 32.63 18.71
N TRP A 7 -38.95 31.29 18.67
CA TRP A 7 -39.69 30.43 19.60
C TRP A 7 -38.68 29.33 20.01
N ILE A 8 -38.07 29.34 21.22
CA ILE A 8 -38.56 28.81 22.52
C ILE A 8 -39.04 27.35 22.35
N ALA A 9 -38.66 26.31 23.10
CA ALA A 9 -37.93 26.07 24.36
C ALA A 9 -37.44 24.59 24.31
N ALA A 10 -36.23 24.27 24.76
CA ALA A 10 -35.94 23.68 26.07
C ALA A 10 -36.91 22.58 26.56
N LEU A 11 -36.43 21.34 26.64
CA LEU A 11 -36.71 20.48 27.79
C LEU A 11 -35.55 19.50 28.04
N LEU A 12 -34.87 19.73 29.17
CA LEU A 12 -34.03 18.79 29.89
C LEU A 12 -34.90 17.65 30.48
N LEU A 13 -34.35 16.42 30.54
CA LEU A 13 -34.20 15.59 31.76
C LEU A 13 -33.77 14.16 31.35
N GLY A 14 -32.54 13.77 31.65
CA GLY A 14 -32.23 12.80 32.71
C GLY A 14 -31.30 11.74 32.10
N VAL A 15 -30.21 11.27 32.68
CA VAL A 15 -29.96 10.81 34.06
C VAL A 15 -28.45 10.90 34.34
N LEU A 16 -28.13 11.05 35.63
CA LEU A 16 -26.84 11.24 36.31
C LEU A 16 -25.80 10.09 36.16
N PRO A 17 -24.54 10.32 36.64
CA PRO A 17 -23.32 9.63 36.27
C PRO A 17 -23.03 8.41 37.16
N ILE A 18 -22.42 7.39 36.57
CA ILE A 18 -21.71 6.32 37.29
C ILE A 18 -20.39 6.11 36.56
N GLY A 19 -19.30 6.33 37.28
CA GLY A 19 -17.96 6.17 36.75
C GLY A 19 -17.66 4.72 36.39
N ILE A 20 -16.88 4.57 35.32
CA ILE A 20 -15.92 3.47 35.20
C ILE A 20 -14.58 4.13 34.94
N ALA A 21 -13.68 3.93 35.90
CA ALA A 21 -12.28 4.20 35.76
C ALA A 21 -11.74 3.39 34.57
N GLY A 22 -10.92 4.04 33.75
CA GLY A 22 -9.91 3.40 32.92
C GLY A 22 -10.44 2.44 31.88
N ILE A 23 -10.49 2.88 30.63
CA ILE A 23 -9.74 2.19 29.59
C ILE A 23 -9.28 3.26 28.63
N ALA A 24 -7.97 3.29 28.40
CA ALA A 24 -7.33 4.01 27.32
C ALA A 24 -8.23 3.97 26.08
N SER A 25 -8.43 5.12 25.43
CA SER A 25 -8.74 5.08 24.01
C SER A 25 -7.62 4.28 23.39
N THR A 26 -7.96 3.03 23.10
CA THR A 26 -7.20 2.01 22.42
C THR A 26 -6.29 2.69 21.43
N GLU A 27 -5.03 2.86 21.86
CA GLU A 27 -3.88 2.64 21.01
C GLU A 27 -4.27 1.37 20.27
N VAL A 28 -4.74 1.56 19.04
CA VAL A 28 -4.98 0.46 18.13
C VAL A 28 -3.66 -0.27 18.20
N HIS A 29 -3.69 -1.42 18.85
CA HIS A 29 -2.64 -2.41 18.85
C HIS A 29 -2.58 -2.94 17.42
N ALA A 30 -2.24 -2.06 16.49
CA ALA A 30 -1.36 -2.40 15.42
C ALA A 30 0.00 -2.49 16.09
N ALA A 31 0.24 -3.63 16.75
CA ALA A 31 1.50 -4.31 16.52
C ALA A 31 1.52 -4.73 15.03
N GLU A 32 1.39 -3.74 14.14
CA GLU A 32 1.82 -3.84 12.76
C GLU A 32 3.32 -4.01 12.90
N THR A 33 3.84 -4.99 12.19
CA THR A 33 5.22 -5.02 11.77
C THR A 33 5.53 -3.68 11.10
N ALA A 34 5.83 -2.65 11.90
CA ALA A 34 6.22 -1.34 11.44
C ALA A 34 7.59 -1.52 10.81
N ILE A 35 7.60 -1.90 9.55
CA ILE A 35 8.80 -1.96 8.74
C ILE A 35 9.35 -0.55 8.75
N VAL A 36 10.50 -0.39 9.37
CA VAL A 36 11.21 0.89 9.39
C VAL A 36 11.75 1.10 7.99
N LEU A 37 10.97 1.81 7.18
CA LEU A 37 11.34 2.20 5.83
C LEU A 37 12.27 3.41 5.88
N SER A 38 13.35 3.35 5.11
CA SER A 38 14.20 4.50 4.81
C SER A 38 13.41 5.59 4.07
N ALA A 39 13.94 6.81 4.05
CA ALA A 39 13.32 7.92 3.34
C ALA A 39 13.16 7.60 1.83
N ASP A 40 14.16 6.97 1.22
CA ASP A 40 14.13 6.55 -0.18
C ASP A 40 13.04 5.49 -0.44
N GLU A 41 12.87 4.53 0.47
CA GLU A 41 11.82 3.52 0.36
C GLU A 41 10.42 4.15 0.52
N GLN A 42 10.25 5.11 1.43
CA GLN A 42 8.98 5.83 1.59
C GLN A 42 8.61 6.62 0.33
N GLU A 43 9.57 7.32 -0.27
CA GLU A 43 9.36 8.04 -1.53
C GLU A 43 9.02 7.06 -2.67
N MET A 44 9.69 5.89 -2.68
CA MET A 44 9.39 4.84 -3.64
C MET A 44 7.98 4.30 -3.48
N LEU A 45 7.49 4.04 -2.26
CA LEU A 45 6.10 3.63 -2.04
C LEU A 45 5.11 4.70 -2.51
N ALA A 46 5.38 5.97 -2.23
CA ALA A 46 4.51 7.08 -2.66
C ALA A 46 4.40 7.19 -4.19
N ALA A 47 5.47 6.86 -4.91
CA ALA A 47 5.49 6.87 -6.37
C ALA A 47 4.94 5.57 -7.00
N ASN A 48 4.72 4.50 -6.23
CA ASN A 48 4.36 3.17 -6.74
C ASN A 48 3.15 2.60 -5.98
N PRO A 49 1.92 2.81 -6.46
CA PRO A 49 0.70 2.41 -5.76
C PRO A 49 0.62 0.91 -5.46
N ALA A 50 1.17 0.04 -6.31
CA ALA A 50 1.16 -1.39 -6.05
C ALA A 50 2.07 -1.78 -4.86
N LEU A 51 3.14 -1.01 -4.61
CA LEU A 51 3.99 -1.19 -3.43
C LEU A 51 3.34 -0.61 -2.18
N ALA A 52 2.60 0.49 -2.32
CA ALA A 52 1.83 1.06 -1.22
C ALA A 52 0.69 0.13 -0.77
N GLU A 53 -0.04 -0.48 -1.71
CA GLU A 53 -1.04 -1.52 -1.39
C GLU A 53 -0.39 -2.73 -0.73
N LEU A 54 0.75 -3.19 -1.25
CA LEU A 54 1.52 -4.28 -0.65
C LEU A 54 1.95 -3.98 0.79
N ALA A 55 2.32 -2.73 1.09
CA ALA A 55 2.70 -2.32 2.43
C ALA A 55 1.55 -2.44 3.45
N VAL A 56 0.32 -2.28 3.00
CA VAL A 56 -0.89 -2.40 3.82
C VAL A 56 -1.34 -3.85 3.94
N ASP A 57 -1.37 -4.57 2.81
CA ASP A 57 -1.97 -5.91 2.74
C ASP A 57 -1.00 -7.03 3.17
N ALA A 58 0.30 -6.87 2.91
CA ALA A 58 1.33 -7.86 3.22
C ALA A 58 2.69 -7.19 3.50
N PRO A 59 2.83 -6.48 4.64
CA PRO A 59 4.07 -5.79 4.99
C PRO A 59 5.28 -6.73 4.97
N GLU A 60 5.17 -7.97 5.46
CA GLU A 60 6.28 -8.93 5.41
C GLU A 60 6.81 -9.21 3.99
N LEU A 61 5.94 -9.18 2.97
CA LEU A 61 6.33 -9.32 1.56
C LEU A 61 6.91 -8.02 1.00
N LEU A 62 6.52 -6.86 1.54
CA LEU A 62 7.09 -5.57 1.15
C LEU A 62 8.60 -5.58 1.28
N ARG A 63 9.15 -6.07 2.40
CA ARG A 63 10.60 -6.08 2.60
C ARG A 63 11.31 -6.93 1.55
N GLU A 64 10.80 -8.12 1.27
CA GLU A 64 11.36 -9.01 0.23
C GLU A 64 11.28 -8.34 -1.15
N VAL A 65 10.18 -7.67 -1.47
CA VAL A 65 10.01 -6.95 -2.74
C VAL A 65 11.00 -5.78 -2.85
N LEU A 66 11.19 -5.00 -1.78
CA LEU A 66 12.17 -3.91 -1.74
C LEU A 66 13.60 -4.41 -1.94
N ASP A 67 13.97 -5.50 -1.27
CA ASP A 67 15.29 -6.12 -1.41
C ASP A 67 15.52 -6.63 -2.85
N ARG A 68 14.52 -7.27 -3.47
CA ARG A 68 14.59 -7.72 -4.87
C ARG A 68 14.68 -6.57 -5.86
N ILE A 69 13.98 -5.46 -5.62
CA ILE A 69 14.10 -4.24 -6.43
C ILE A 69 15.54 -3.73 -6.34
N ALA A 70 16.08 -3.59 -5.12
CA ALA A 70 17.43 -3.11 -4.91
C ALA A 70 18.47 -4.01 -5.60
N GLU A 71 18.34 -5.33 -5.44
CA GLU A 71 19.21 -6.32 -6.08
C GLU A 71 19.15 -6.25 -7.62
N ALA A 72 17.95 -6.18 -8.19
CA ALA A 72 17.75 -6.12 -9.64
C ALA A 72 18.26 -4.82 -10.29
N LEU A 73 18.28 -3.72 -9.51
CA LEU A 73 18.85 -2.45 -9.95
C LEU A 73 20.37 -2.38 -9.75
N ALA A 74 20.89 -3.02 -8.70
CA ALA A 74 22.34 -3.13 -8.46
C ALA A 74 23.02 -4.08 -9.45
N HIS A 75 22.31 -5.13 -9.88
CA HIS A 75 22.80 -6.17 -10.78
C HIS A 75 21.92 -6.27 -12.04
N PRO A 76 22.00 -5.29 -12.96
CA PRO A 76 21.24 -5.32 -14.19
C PRO A 76 21.55 -6.57 -15.02
N SER A 77 20.51 -7.14 -15.64
CA SER A 77 20.66 -8.25 -16.57
C SER A 77 21.31 -7.79 -17.87
N LYS A 78 21.93 -8.71 -18.60
CA LYS A 78 22.39 -8.45 -19.98
C LYS A 78 21.21 -8.36 -20.95
N THR A 79 20.07 -8.92 -20.57
CA THR A 79 18.83 -8.87 -21.32
C THR A 79 18.04 -7.63 -20.91
N ARG A 80 17.59 -6.83 -21.88
CA ARG A 80 16.70 -5.69 -21.63
C ARG A 80 15.25 -6.10 -21.89
N GLY A 81 14.35 -5.79 -20.95
CA GLY A 81 12.92 -5.99 -21.13
C GLY A 81 12.34 -5.12 -22.25
N GLY A 82 11.64 -5.75 -23.20
CA GLY A 82 10.93 -5.07 -24.27
C GLY A 82 9.41 -5.04 -24.00
N MET A 83 8.73 -3.94 -24.34
CA MET A 83 7.28 -3.81 -24.13
C MET A 83 6.43 -4.66 -25.11
N GLY A 84 7.03 -5.14 -26.22
CA GLY A 84 6.30 -5.74 -27.34
C GLY A 84 5.63 -7.10 -27.06
N GLN A 85 5.93 -7.73 -25.92
CA GLN A 85 5.34 -9.02 -25.52
C GLN A 85 4.49 -8.90 -24.23
N LEU A 86 4.32 -7.70 -23.70
CA LEU A 86 3.53 -7.48 -22.49
C LEU A 86 2.06 -7.36 -22.82
N ASP A 87 1.22 -7.93 -21.97
CA ASP A 87 -0.22 -7.72 -22.02
C ASP A 87 -0.59 -6.29 -21.56
N ALA A 88 -1.80 -5.86 -21.91
CA ALA A 88 -2.27 -4.50 -21.62
C ALA A 88 -2.34 -4.19 -20.12
N ASP A 89 -2.63 -5.19 -19.28
CA ASP A 89 -2.68 -5.03 -17.83
C ASP A 89 -1.29 -4.80 -17.24
N THR A 90 -0.29 -5.57 -17.69
CA THR A 90 1.10 -5.39 -17.29
C THR A 90 1.65 -4.02 -17.75
N ILE A 91 1.31 -3.59 -18.97
CA ILE A 91 1.68 -2.24 -19.46
C ILE A 91 1.06 -1.15 -18.58
N ARG A 92 -0.22 -1.29 -18.22
CA ARG A 92 -0.91 -0.34 -17.32
C ARG A 92 -0.27 -0.31 -15.94
N LEU A 93 0.03 -1.48 -15.39
CA LEU A 93 0.70 -1.62 -14.10
C LEU A 93 2.06 -0.92 -14.09
N PHE A 94 2.87 -1.12 -15.12
CA PHE A 94 4.15 -0.41 -15.27
C PHE A 94 4.00 1.10 -15.49
N GLY A 95 2.94 1.54 -16.15
CA GLY A 95 2.63 2.97 -16.29
C GLY A 95 2.29 3.65 -14.97
N GLN A 96 1.71 2.91 -14.02
CA GLN A 96 1.36 3.39 -12.69
C GLN A 96 2.50 3.23 -11.68
N ASN A 97 3.45 2.33 -11.94
CA ASN A 97 4.52 1.96 -11.02
C ASN A 97 5.89 2.12 -11.71
N PRO A 98 6.48 3.34 -11.69
CA PRO A 98 7.72 3.64 -12.40
C PRO A 98 8.91 2.79 -11.96
N ILE A 99 8.98 2.35 -10.69
CA ILE A 99 10.11 1.50 -10.25
C ILE A 99 10.01 0.10 -10.85
N LEU A 100 8.80 -0.46 -10.96
CA LEU A 100 8.58 -1.76 -11.56
C LEU A 100 8.97 -1.75 -13.05
N LEU A 101 8.66 -0.65 -13.75
CA LEU A 101 9.12 -0.44 -15.12
C LEU A 101 10.65 -0.34 -15.21
N ASN A 102 11.30 0.31 -14.25
CA ASN A 102 12.75 0.40 -14.22
C ASN A 102 13.40 -0.97 -14.02
N VAL A 103 12.86 -1.77 -13.09
CA VAL A 103 13.28 -3.16 -12.89
C VAL A 103 13.06 -3.97 -14.16
N TRP A 104 11.91 -3.89 -14.82
CA TRP A 104 11.66 -4.58 -16.10
C TRP A 104 12.69 -4.26 -17.19
N ARG A 105 13.06 -2.98 -17.32
CA ARG A 105 14.06 -2.54 -18.30
C ARG A 105 15.48 -2.99 -17.95
N SER A 106 15.78 -3.10 -16.65
CA SER A 106 17.09 -3.49 -16.13
C SER A 106 17.29 -5.00 -16.11
N SER A 107 16.27 -5.72 -15.64
CA SER A 107 16.25 -7.16 -15.40
C SER A 107 14.82 -7.68 -15.58
N PRO A 108 14.43 -8.07 -16.81
CA PRO A 108 13.09 -8.57 -17.07
C PRO A 108 12.78 -9.85 -16.30
N GLU A 109 13.79 -10.69 -16.04
CA GLU A 109 13.65 -11.90 -15.24
C GLU A 109 13.29 -11.57 -13.79
N ALA A 110 14.02 -10.64 -13.15
CA ALA A 110 13.72 -10.21 -11.79
C ALA A 110 12.36 -9.50 -11.71
N SER A 111 12.00 -8.73 -12.74
CA SER A 111 10.69 -8.09 -12.81
C SER A 111 9.54 -9.11 -12.88
N ALA A 112 9.69 -10.21 -13.61
CA ALA A 112 8.67 -11.25 -13.67
C ALA A 112 8.41 -11.89 -12.30
N ASP A 113 9.47 -12.24 -11.56
CA ASP A 113 9.37 -12.75 -10.20
C ASP A 113 8.71 -11.72 -9.26
N LEU A 114 9.07 -10.44 -9.42
CA LEU A 114 8.53 -9.36 -8.59
C LEU A 114 7.04 -9.13 -8.85
N LEU A 115 6.62 -9.14 -10.11
CA LEU A 115 5.22 -9.06 -10.50
C LEU A 115 4.41 -10.26 -9.98
N GLN A 116 5.01 -11.44 -9.96
CA GLN A 116 4.38 -12.63 -9.39
C GLN A 116 4.16 -12.47 -7.88
N LEU A 117 5.15 -11.95 -7.14
CA LEU A 117 5.02 -11.68 -5.70
C LEU A 117 3.92 -10.66 -5.40
N ILE A 118 3.91 -9.53 -6.12
CA ILE A 118 2.87 -8.50 -5.97
C ILE A 118 1.49 -9.08 -6.27
N ARG A 119 1.38 -9.91 -7.32
CA ARG A 119 0.11 -10.55 -7.67
C ARG A 119 -0.36 -11.53 -6.60
N ILE A 120 0.55 -12.34 -6.03
CA ILE A 120 0.23 -13.27 -4.94
C ILE A 120 -0.27 -12.49 -3.72
N ALA A 121 0.39 -11.38 -3.38
CA ALA A 121 0.02 -10.54 -2.26
C ALA A 121 -1.34 -9.84 -2.46
N ALA A 122 -1.63 -9.37 -3.68
CA ALA A 122 -2.92 -8.77 -4.06
C ALA A 122 -4.07 -9.79 -4.17
N GLY A 123 -3.91 -11.02 -3.66
CA GLY A 123 -4.94 -12.07 -3.70
C GLY A 123 -5.08 -12.77 -5.07
N GLY A 124 -4.18 -12.48 -6.02
CA GLY A 124 -4.07 -13.18 -7.28
C GLY A 124 -3.63 -14.63 -7.03
N SER A 125 -4.56 -15.55 -7.24
CA SER A 125 -4.43 -16.96 -6.88
C SER A 125 -3.09 -17.59 -7.28
N LYS A 126 -2.51 -18.37 -6.35
CA LYS A 126 -1.41 -19.32 -6.60
C LYS A 126 -1.58 -19.99 -7.97
N PRO A 127 -0.52 -20.14 -8.79
CA PRO A 127 -0.60 -21.04 -9.92
C PRO A 127 -1.00 -22.42 -9.38
N LYS A 128 -2.13 -22.95 -9.84
CA LYS A 128 -2.47 -24.36 -9.62
C LYS A 128 -1.31 -25.19 -10.17
N GLN A 129 -0.73 -25.99 -9.28
CA GLN A 129 0.25 -27.02 -9.63
C GLN A 129 -0.31 -27.99 -10.67
#